data_AF-M0DCY1-F1
#
_entry.id   AF-M0DCY1-F1
#
_cell.length_a   1.000
_cell.length_b   1.000
_cell.length_c   1.000
_cell.angle_alpha   90.00
_cell.angle_beta   90.00
_cell.angle_gamma   90.00
#
_symmetry.space_group_name_H-M   'P 1'
#
loop_
_entity.id
_entity.type
_entity.pdbx_description
1 polymer ?
#
loop_
_entity_poly.entity_id
_entity_poly.type
_entity_poly.pdbx_seq_one_letter_code
_entity_poly.pdbx_strand_id
1 'polypeptide(L)'
;MPTSDRPLRHAAPVSLAVAIGVGVAVVGAGVLVPGGFSLVPGATAPSAAPTANLTTDSTATASPPTPASVGTAAPTEAPAESPPTPVPTANETADAQPANGTWREYRLVVAFRNDDIQPYYEASTMRAVDAVFVEEGVPVTNAVIPFVGGRNITDADDTCAYLRELGREHPDTFEFALHGYTHENRTDFYGSSEFGAQPYETQRAWMREGTDELLACTGERPTTFVPPMNTYDENTTRAAAAADYVTVSGGSWFTRQYYGEAPVFESGSVVHVASAGGYVENWATLETKSRADLRADFDEAYAEGGTFVMMIHYPDFDAPENRADLRALVEHAKSREDVRFVTVGELGSRVANGTMVRTDDGWRVSE
;
A
#
# COMPACT_ATOMS: atom_id res chain seq x y z
N MET A 1 45.20 22.60 -5.44
CA MET A 1 44.00 22.68 -6.29
C MET A 1 44.39 22.47 -7.73
N PRO A 2 43.91 21.39 -8.38
CA PRO A 2 43.73 21.38 -9.82
C PRO A 2 42.25 21.13 -10.16
N THR A 3 41.71 21.98 -11.02
CA THR A 3 40.37 21.92 -11.59
C THR A 3 40.33 20.83 -12.67
N SER A 4 39.42 19.87 -12.53
CA SER A 4 39.14 18.83 -13.52
C SER A 4 37.91 19.21 -14.33
N ASP A 5 38.13 19.68 -15.56
CA ASP A 5 37.10 19.83 -16.58
C ASP A 5 36.62 18.46 -17.08
N ARG A 6 35.31 18.19 -16.96
CA ARG A 6 34.64 17.10 -17.67
C ARG A 6 33.77 17.68 -18.79
N PRO A 7 33.86 17.18 -20.03
CA PRO A 7 33.01 17.65 -21.11
C PRO A 7 31.61 17.01 -21.06
N LEU A 8 30.60 17.86 -21.26
CA LEU A 8 29.20 17.50 -21.47
C LEU A 8 29.06 16.70 -22.78
N ARG A 9 28.46 15.52 -22.70
CA ARG A 9 28.03 14.74 -23.87
C ARG A 9 26.60 15.14 -24.24
N HIS A 10 26.43 15.69 -25.44
CA HIS A 10 25.14 15.90 -26.07
C HIS A 10 24.56 14.55 -26.54
N ALA A 11 23.35 14.22 -26.09
CA ALA A 11 22.55 13.14 -26.65
C ALA A 11 21.81 13.64 -27.90
N ALA A 12 21.85 12.85 -28.97
CA ALA A 12 21.12 13.08 -30.20
C ALA A 12 19.65 12.62 -30.07
N PRO A 13 18.70 13.23 -30.80
CA PRO A 13 17.29 12.85 -30.73
C PRO A 13 17.02 11.54 -31.49
N VAL A 14 16.29 10.63 -30.84
CA VAL A 14 15.74 9.41 -31.46
C VAL A 14 14.42 9.78 -32.14
N SER A 15 14.33 9.52 -33.45
CA SER A 15 13.09 9.67 -34.23
C SER A 15 12.21 8.43 -34.09
N LEU A 16 10.97 8.62 -33.66
CA LEU A 16 9.92 7.60 -33.57
C LEU A 16 9.27 7.42 -34.95
N ALA A 17 9.35 6.20 -35.50
CA ALA A 17 8.65 5.83 -36.72
C ALA A 17 7.25 5.29 -36.37
N VAL A 18 6.21 5.95 -36.87
CA VAL A 18 4.81 5.52 -36.80
C VAL A 18 4.54 4.54 -37.93
N ALA A 19 4.17 3.30 -37.60
CA ALA A 19 3.69 2.31 -38.56
C ALA A 19 2.15 2.36 -38.63
N ILE A 20 1.62 2.81 -39.76
CA ILE A 20 0.19 2.76 -40.11
C ILE A 20 -0.07 1.41 -40.78
N GLY A 21 -0.84 0.53 -40.13
CA GLY A 21 -1.34 -0.71 -40.71
C GLY A 21 -2.73 -0.53 -41.30
N VAL A 22 -2.87 -0.76 -42.61
CA VAL A 22 -4.12 -0.78 -43.36
C VAL A 22 -4.45 -2.20 -43.80
N GLY A 23 -5.73 -2.58 -43.68
CA GLY A 23 -6.39 -3.65 -44.45
C GLY A 23 -6.71 -4.91 -43.62
N VAL A 24 -7.79 -5.66 -43.86
CA VAL A 24 -8.75 -5.75 -44.98
C VAL A 24 -10.03 -6.41 -44.44
N ALA A 25 -11.21 -5.95 -44.88
CA ALA A 25 -12.49 -6.61 -44.64
C ALA A 25 -12.69 -7.80 -45.59
N VAL A 26 -13.17 -8.94 -45.07
CA VAL A 26 -13.68 -10.05 -45.88
C VAL A 26 -15.14 -10.29 -45.51
N VAL A 27 -16.00 -10.15 -46.52
CA VAL A 27 -17.42 -10.51 -46.52
C VAL A 27 -17.55 -11.97 -46.92
N GLY A 28 -18.36 -12.74 -46.18
CA GLY A 28 -18.74 -14.11 -46.56
C GLY A 28 -20.07 -14.49 -45.91
N ALA A 29 -21.13 -14.52 -46.72
CA ALA A 29 -22.48 -14.88 -46.34
C ALA A 29 -22.75 -16.39 -46.53
N GLY A 30 -23.61 -16.96 -45.67
CA GLY A 30 -24.68 -17.85 -46.15
C GLY A 30 -24.96 -19.19 -45.43
N VAL A 31 -26.23 -19.31 -44.99
CA VAL A 31 -27.14 -20.49 -44.99
C VAL A 31 -27.05 -21.49 -43.80
N LEU A 32 -27.97 -21.54 -42.82
CA LEU A 32 -29.33 -22.19 -42.71
C LEU A 32 -29.29 -23.74 -42.85
N VAL A 33 -29.85 -24.66 -42.02
CA VAL A 33 -31.02 -24.78 -41.10
C VAL A 33 -30.82 -26.06 -40.17
N PRO A 34 -31.82 -26.70 -39.49
CA PRO A 34 -32.24 -26.58 -38.06
C PRO A 34 -32.00 -27.82 -37.15
N GLY A 35 -32.21 -27.61 -35.84
CA GLY A 35 -32.57 -28.63 -34.85
C GLY A 35 -32.28 -28.07 -33.44
N GLY A 36 -33.20 -27.87 -32.52
CA GLY A 36 -34.39 -28.66 -32.21
C GLY A 36 -34.17 -29.38 -30.88
N PHE A 37 -33.95 -28.65 -29.78
CA PHE A 37 -34.03 -29.21 -28.42
C PHE A 37 -34.67 -28.20 -27.47
N SER A 38 -35.72 -28.69 -26.81
CA SER A 38 -36.53 -28.01 -25.81
C SER A 38 -35.88 -28.22 -24.44
N LEU A 39 -35.64 -27.14 -23.70
CA LEU A 39 -35.30 -27.19 -22.27
C LEU A 39 -36.18 -26.20 -21.50
N VAL A 40 -36.70 -26.73 -20.39
CA VAL A 40 -37.59 -26.12 -19.40
C VAL A 40 -36.89 -24.96 -18.66
N PRO A 41 -37.59 -23.86 -18.33
CA PRO A 41 -36.98 -22.73 -17.62
C PRO A 41 -37.07 -22.93 -16.10
N GLY A 42 -35.99 -22.63 -15.38
CA GLY A 42 -36.01 -22.66 -13.91
C GLY A 42 -34.66 -22.43 -13.25
N ALA A 43 -34.03 -21.29 -13.49
CA ALA A 43 -32.99 -20.77 -12.62
C ALA A 43 -32.93 -19.23 -12.77
N THR A 44 -33.41 -18.54 -11.74
CA THR A 44 -33.23 -17.10 -11.55
C THR A 44 -31.75 -16.81 -11.31
N ALA A 45 -31.16 -15.99 -12.17
CA ALA A 45 -29.81 -15.45 -12.00
C ALA A 45 -29.77 -14.47 -10.81
N PRO A 46 -28.65 -14.42 -10.05
CA PRO A 46 -28.47 -13.42 -9.01
C PRO A 46 -28.26 -12.02 -9.60
N SER A 47 -28.81 -11.05 -8.87
CA SER A 47 -28.79 -9.62 -9.15
C SER A 47 -27.37 -9.07 -9.27
N ALA A 48 -27.16 -8.23 -10.27
CA ALA A 48 -25.93 -7.45 -10.45
C ALA A 48 -25.61 -6.62 -9.20
N ALA A 49 -24.33 -6.57 -8.84
CA ALA A 49 -23.75 -5.67 -7.86
C ALA A 49 -23.94 -4.19 -8.29
N PRO A 50 -24.04 -3.24 -7.35
CA PRO A 50 -24.20 -1.84 -7.68
C PRO A 50 -22.89 -1.29 -8.25
N THR A 51 -22.88 -0.99 -9.54
CA THR A 51 -21.89 -0.11 -10.18
C THR A 51 -22.00 1.28 -9.57
N ALA A 52 -20.99 1.70 -8.81
CA ALA A 52 -20.79 3.09 -8.46
C ALA A 52 -20.51 3.88 -9.75
N ASN A 53 -21.49 4.72 -10.14
CA ASN A 53 -21.40 5.59 -11.31
C ASN A 53 -20.37 6.70 -11.03
N LEU A 54 -19.15 6.53 -11.53
CA LEU A 54 -18.19 7.61 -11.73
C LEU A 54 -18.57 8.35 -13.02
N THR A 55 -19.37 9.41 -12.90
CA THR A 55 -19.50 10.41 -13.97
C THR A 55 -18.30 11.34 -13.91
N THR A 56 -17.32 11.12 -14.79
CA THR A 56 -16.25 12.08 -15.07
C THR A 56 -16.62 12.90 -16.31
N ASP A 57 -17.07 14.13 -16.08
CA ASP A 57 -17.13 15.14 -17.14
C ASP A 57 -15.83 15.95 -17.06
N SER A 58 -14.92 15.71 -18.01
CA SER A 58 -13.60 16.32 -18.07
C SER A 58 -13.42 17.03 -19.40
N THR A 59 -13.64 18.35 -19.39
CA THR A 59 -13.05 19.27 -20.37
C THR A 59 -12.69 20.59 -19.69
N ALA A 60 -11.50 20.67 -19.11
CA ALA A 60 -10.86 21.95 -18.79
C ALA A 60 -9.34 21.82 -18.78
N THR A 61 -8.73 22.10 -19.92
CA THR A 61 -7.31 22.51 -20.01
C THR A 61 -7.14 23.86 -19.34
N ALA A 62 -6.52 23.88 -18.15
CA ALA A 62 -6.03 25.10 -17.53
C ALA A 62 -4.52 24.97 -17.26
N SER A 63 -3.74 25.92 -17.77
CA SER A 63 -2.31 26.06 -17.52
C SER A 63 -2.04 26.38 -16.04
N PRO A 64 -0.86 26.00 -15.50
CA PRO A 64 -0.53 26.24 -14.10
C PRO A 64 -0.39 27.75 -13.80
N PRO A 65 -0.90 28.24 -12.67
CA PRO A 65 -0.66 29.62 -12.25
C PRO A 65 0.78 29.80 -11.78
N THR A 66 1.38 30.92 -12.18
CA THR A 66 2.65 31.42 -11.67
C THR A 66 2.51 31.79 -10.19
N PRO A 67 3.46 31.46 -9.30
CA PRO A 67 3.37 31.83 -7.90
C PRO A 67 3.45 33.34 -7.73
N ALA A 68 2.44 33.91 -7.06
CA ALA A 68 2.40 35.32 -6.71
C ALA A 68 3.41 35.64 -5.60
N SER A 69 4.13 36.75 -5.79
CA SER A 69 4.96 37.39 -4.78
C SER A 69 4.12 37.80 -3.57
N VAL A 70 4.41 37.19 -2.42
CA VAL A 70 3.84 37.58 -1.12
C VAL A 70 4.57 38.84 -0.65
N GLY A 71 3.79 39.91 -0.46
CA GLY A 71 4.25 41.19 0.06
C GLY A 71 4.56 41.13 1.56
N THR A 72 5.68 41.74 1.93
CA THR A 72 6.17 41.89 3.30
C THR A 72 5.24 42.78 4.12
N ALA A 73 4.54 42.21 5.10
CA ALA A 73 3.89 42.96 6.17
C ALA A 73 4.84 43.13 7.36
N ALA A 74 4.83 44.31 7.97
CA ALA A 74 5.67 44.68 9.11
C ALA A 74 5.28 43.90 10.39
N PRO A 75 6.23 43.65 11.31
CA PRO A 75 5.98 42.84 12.49
C PRO A 75 5.33 43.65 13.61
N THR A 76 4.28 43.08 14.21
CA THR A 76 3.69 43.53 15.47
C THR A 76 4.48 42.87 16.62
N GLU A 77 4.96 43.68 17.57
CA GLU A 77 5.69 43.24 18.77
C GLU A 77 4.87 42.24 19.61
N ALA A 78 5.42 41.06 19.84
CA ALA A 78 4.95 40.07 20.81
C ALA A 78 5.64 40.29 22.16
N PRO A 79 4.97 39.98 23.29
CA PRO A 79 5.53 40.13 24.63
C PRO A 79 6.66 39.12 24.89
N ALA A 80 7.68 39.57 25.64
CA ALA A 80 8.90 38.86 25.94
C ALA A 80 8.68 37.46 26.55
N GLU A 81 9.09 36.42 25.82
CA GLU A 81 9.25 35.07 26.32
C GLU A 81 10.53 34.93 27.15
N SER A 82 10.44 34.14 28.22
CA SER A 82 11.56 33.74 29.07
C SER A 82 12.68 33.06 28.27
N PRO A 83 13.96 33.18 28.70
CA PRO A 83 15.06 32.57 27.98
C PRO A 83 14.91 31.05 27.86
N PRO A 84 15.18 30.46 26.69
CA PRO A 84 15.08 29.02 26.50
C PRO A 84 16.13 28.31 27.36
N THR A 85 15.68 27.29 28.08
CA THR A 85 16.54 26.28 28.71
C THR A 85 17.45 25.67 27.63
N PRO A 86 18.76 25.49 27.88
CA PRO A 86 19.66 24.91 26.88
C PRO A 86 19.14 23.53 26.46
N VAL A 87 18.85 23.41 25.16
CA VAL A 87 18.55 22.15 24.50
C VAL A 87 19.81 21.28 24.62
N PRO A 88 19.72 20.04 25.14
CA PRO A 88 20.85 19.13 25.14
C PRO A 88 21.25 18.87 23.69
N THR A 89 22.52 19.15 23.37
CA THR A 89 23.14 18.86 22.09
C THR A 89 22.92 17.39 21.72
N ALA A 90 22.29 17.17 20.57
CA ALA A 90 22.20 15.88 19.90
C ALA A 90 23.60 15.43 19.45
N ASN A 91 24.27 14.67 20.31
CA ASN A 91 25.38 13.80 19.96
C ASN A 91 25.50 12.78 21.09
N GLU A 92 25.64 11.51 20.72
CA GLU A 92 25.54 10.32 21.59
C GLU A 92 24.11 9.85 21.87
N THR A 93 23.36 9.53 20.80
CA THR A 93 22.56 8.30 20.84
C THR A 93 23.53 7.15 21.01
N ALA A 94 23.75 6.80 22.28
CA ALA A 94 24.56 5.69 22.70
C ALA A 94 24.15 4.42 21.95
N ASP A 95 25.16 3.70 21.46
CA ASP A 95 25.09 2.32 20.98
C ASP A 95 24.38 1.46 22.03
N ALA A 96 23.05 1.40 21.96
CA ALA A 96 22.30 0.33 22.58
C ALA A 96 22.67 -0.93 21.81
N GLN A 97 23.72 -1.63 22.26
CA GLN A 97 24.07 -2.92 21.68
C GLN A 97 22.84 -3.82 21.76
N PRO A 98 22.28 -4.25 20.61
CA PRO A 98 21.15 -5.16 20.61
C PRO A 98 21.58 -6.45 21.32
N ALA A 99 20.72 -6.92 22.22
CA ALA A 99 21.00 -8.04 23.11
C ALA A 99 21.36 -9.30 22.32
N ASN A 100 22.63 -9.74 22.33
CA ASN A 100 23.19 -11.07 22.00
C ASN A 100 22.56 -11.94 20.87
N GLY A 101 21.73 -11.39 19.98
CA GLY A 101 21.06 -12.11 18.90
C GLY A 101 22.02 -12.48 17.78
N THR A 102 21.74 -13.58 17.10
CA THR A 102 22.45 -13.93 15.87
C THR A 102 21.89 -13.10 14.73
N TRP A 103 22.77 -12.39 14.02
CA TRP A 103 22.39 -11.66 12.82
C TRP A 103 22.44 -12.56 11.60
N ARG A 104 21.42 -12.46 10.75
CA ARG A 104 21.37 -13.12 9.44
C ARG A 104 21.22 -12.08 8.33
N GLU A 105 21.96 -12.29 7.25
CA GLU A 105 21.88 -11.49 6.03
C GLU A 105 20.80 -12.04 5.10
N TYR A 106 20.05 -11.13 4.50
CA TYR A 106 19.01 -11.39 3.51
C TYR A 106 19.19 -10.43 2.34
N ARG A 107 19.02 -10.92 1.11
CA ARG A 107 19.03 -10.08 -0.09
C ARG A 107 17.79 -9.23 -0.17
N LEU A 108 16.62 -9.79 0.13
CA LEU A 108 15.33 -9.12 -0.03
C LEU A 108 14.42 -9.38 1.16
N VAL A 109 13.71 -8.33 1.60
CA VAL A 109 12.58 -8.46 2.53
C VAL A 109 11.29 -8.32 1.74
N VAL A 110 10.39 -9.30 1.90
CA VAL A 110 9.10 -9.38 1.22
C VAL A 110 7.97 -9.22 2.23
N ALA A 111 6.99 -8.39 1.88
CA ALA A 111 5.74 -8.28 2.62
C ALA A 111 4.56 -8.25 1.65
N PHE A 112 3.44 -8.82 2.08
CA PHE A 112 2.17 -8.71 1.36
C PHE A 112 1.21 -7.87 2.18
N ARG A 113 0.46 -7.02 1.49
CA ARG A 113 -0.55 -6.13 2.07
C ARG A 113 -1.86 -6.32 1.33
N ASN A 114 -2.88 -6.85 2.00
CA ASN A 114 -4.22 -7.04 1.45
C ASN A 114 -5.11 -5.91 1.93
N ASP A 115 -5.39 -4.96 1.04
CA ASP A 115 -6.13 -3.75 1.33
C ASP A 115 -7.65 -3.99 1.23
N ASP A 116 -8.41 -3.03 1.75
CA ASP A 116 -9.88 -2.98 1.73
C ASP A 116 -10.62 -4.13 2.42
N ILE A 117 -10.02 -4.72 3.46
CA ILE A 117 -10.74 -5.68 4.31
C ILE A 117 -11.93 -4.97 4.96
N GLN A 118 -13.14 -5.46 4.65
CA GLN A 118 -14.38 -4.81 5.05
C GLN A 118 -15.53 -5.82 5.14
N PRO A 119 -16.60 -5.52 5.88
CA PRO A 119 -17.77 -6.38 5.92
C PRO A 119 -18.63 -6.23 4.65
N TYR A 120 -19.45 -7.24 4.37
CA TYR A 120 -20.47 -7.24 3.31
C TYR A 120 -19.97 -7.19 1.86
N TYR A 121 -18.67 -7.33 1.63
CA TYR A 121 -18.09 -7.35 0.28
C TYR A 121 -17.25 -8.62 0.10
N GLU A 122 -17.66 -9.48 -0.84
CA GLU A 122 -16.92 -10.67 -1.30
C GLU A 122 -16.22 -11.51 -0.22
N ALA A 123 -16.89 -11.75 0.91
CA ALA A 123 -16.29 -12.41 2.08
C ALA A 123 -15.74 -13.82 1.80
N SER A 124 -16.32 -14.56 0.84
CA SER A 124 -15.76 -15.85 0.40
C SER A 124 -14.43 -15.68 -0.32
N THR A 125 -14.29 -14.63 -1.13
CA THR A 125 -13.06 -14.32 -1.85
C THR A 125 -11.97 -13.88 -0.88
N MET A 126 -12.29 -13.02 0.10
CA MET A 126 -11.39 -12.63 1.19
C MET A 126 -10.80 -13.87 1.89
N ARG A 127 -11.66 -14.77 2.34
CA ARG A 127 -11.25 -16.03 2.99
C ARG A 127 -10.41 -16.93 2.08
N ALA A 128 -10.72 -16.97 0.79
CA ALA A 128 -9.96 -17.74 -0.18
C ALA A 128 -8.56 -17.17 -0.43
N VAL A 129 -8.38 -15.85 -0.34
CA VAL A 129 -7.07 -15.19 -0.41
C VAL A 129 -6.28 -15.42 0.88
N ASP A 130 -6.90 -15.23 2.06
CA ASP A 130 -6.27 -15.52 3.35
C ASP A 130 -5.80 -16.98 3.44
N ALA A 131 -6.57 -17.93 2.88
CA ALA A 131 -6.19 -19.33 2.81
C ALA A 131 -4.89 -19.57 2.02
N VAL A 132 -4.60 -18.78 0.97
CA VAL A 132 -3.32 -18.90 0.24
C VAL A 132 -2.15 -18.62 1.18
N PHE A 133 -2.23 -17.56 1.99
CA PHE A 133 -1.16 -17.19 2.94
C PHE A 133 -0.99 -18.21 4.06
N VAL A 134 -2.10 -18.75 4.59
CA VAL A 134 -2.08 -19.85 5.59
C VAL A 134 -1.41 -21.09 5.00
N GLU A 135 -1.85 -21.53 3.82
CA GLU A 135 -1.35 -22.76 3.20
C GLU A 135 0.12 -22.62 2.76
N GLU A 136 0.55 -21.41 2.38
CA GLU A 136 1.95 -21.12 2.05
C GLU A 136 2.83 -20.86 3.28
N GLY A 137 2.23 -20.62 4.45
CA GLY A 137 2.96 -20.23 5.65
C GLY A 137 3.71 -18.90 5.47
N VAL A 138 3.07 -17.92 4.82
CA VAL A 138 3.67 -16.61 4.52
C VAL A 138 2.87 -15.51 5.21
N PRO A 139 3.52 -14.60 5.97
CA PRO A 139 2.84 -13.50 6.62
C PRO A 139 2.23 -12.50 5.64
N VAL A 140 1.11 -11.91 6.04
CA VAL A 140 0.36 -10.88 5.32
C VAL A 140 -0.21 -9.85 6.29
N THR A 141 -0.23 -8.59 5.87
CA THR A 141 -0.92 -7.51 6.56
C THR A 141 -2.30 -7.30 5.93
N ASN A 142 -3.35 -7.56 6.68
CA ASN A 142 -4.73 -7.27 6.29
C ASN A 142 -5.08 -5.84 6.74
N ALA A 143 -5.22 -4.92 5.79
CA ALA A 143 -5.55 -3.53 6.06
C ALA A 143 -7.08 -3.35 6.07
N VAL A 144 -7.61 -3.02 7.25
CA VAL A 144 -9.05 -3.08 7.56
C VAL A 144 -9.67 -1.70 7.59
N ILE A 145 -10.77 -1.52 6.86
CA ILE A 145 -11.57 -0.29 6.90
C ILE A 145 -12.57 -0.39 8.07
N PRO A 146 -12.44 0.45 9.11
CA PRO A 146 -13.27 0.33 10.31
C PRO A 146 -14.70 0.83 10.12
N PHE A 147 -14.95 1.76 9.19
CA PHE A 147 -16.28 2.33 8.93
C PHE A 147 -16.63 2.24 7.45
N VAL A 148 -17.63 1.46 7.06
CA VAL A 148 -18.00 1.28 5.65
C VAL A 148 -19.50 1.48 5.44
N GLY A 149 -19.85 2.32 4.47
CA GLY A 149 -21.24 2.60 4.12
C GLY A 149 -22.05 3.17 5.29
N GLY A 150 -21.42 3.99 6.14
CA GLY A 150 -22.03 4.60 7.33
C GLY A 150 -22.28 3.63 8.49
N ARG A 151 -21.63 2.46 8.50
CA ARG A 151 -21.72 1.46 9.57
C ARG A 151 -20.34 1.13 10.12
N ASN A 152 -20.31 0.73 11.38
CA ASN A 152 -19.11 0.27 12.06
C ASN A 152 -18.81 -1.18 11.63
N ILE A 153 -17.54 -1.57 11.58
CA ILE A 153 -17.18 -2.97 11.32
C ILE A 153 -17.67 -3.90 12.44
N THR A 154 -17.75 -3.42 13.69
CA THR A 154 -18.33 -4.17 14.81
C THR A 154 -19.83 -4.42 14.68
N ASP A 155 -20.55 -3.71 13.79
CA ASP A 155 -21.93 -4.07 13.46
C ASP A 155 -22.02 -5.37 12.63
N ALA A 156 -20.89 -5.85 12.11
CA ALA A 156 -20.76 -7.07 11.31
C ALA A 156 -20.07 -8.19 12.09
N ASP A 157 -20.82 -8.82 13.00
CA ASP A 157 -20.31 -9.87 13.90
C ASP A 157 -19.52 -10.98 13.17
N ASP A 158 -19.95 -11.39 11.97
CA ASP A 158 -19.30 -12.45 11.20
C ASP A 158 -17.88 -12.09 10.73
N THR A 159 -17.64 -10.83 10.33
CA THR A 159 -16.31 -10.37 9.91
C THR A 159 -15.39 -10.29 11.12
N CYS A 160 -15.83 -9.68 12.22
CA CYS A 160 -15.00 -9.60 13.44
C CYS A 160 -14.75 -10.95 14.10
N ALA A 161 -15.73 -11.86 14.08
CA ALA A 161 -15.52 -13.24 14.52
C ALA A 161 -14.44 -13.94 13.68
N TYR A 162 -14.49 -13.76 12.35
CA TYR A 162 -13.49 -14.33 11.45
C TYR A 162 -12.09 -13.76 11.68
N LEU A 163 -11.92 -12.44 11.73
CA LEU A 163 -10.60 -11.83 11.93
C LEU A 163 -9.99 -12.24 13.28
N ARG A 164 -10.79 -12.33 14.36
CA ARG A 164 -10.34 -12.85 15.66
C ARG A 164 -9.91 -14.30 15.60
N GLU A 165 -10.67 -15.14 14.90
CA GLU A 165 -10.31 -16.54 14.70
C GLU A 165 -9.00 -16.66 13.92
N LEU A 166 -8.86 -15.88 12.86
CA LEU A 166 -7.68 -15.85 12.01
C LEU A 166 -6.41 -15.46 12.79
N GLY A 167 -6.46 -14.38 13.57
CA GLY A 167 -5.35 -13.96 14.44
C GLY A 167 -5.04 -14.97 15.54
N ARG A 168 -6.05 -15.61 16.13
CA ARG A 168 -5.86 -16.64 17.17
C ARG A 168 -5.24 -17.92 16.61
N GLU A 169 -5.65 -18.36 15.42
CA GLU A 169 -5.21 -19.62 14.82
C GLU A 169 -3.88 -19.48 14.09
N HIS A 170 -3.58 -18.29 13.57
CA HIS A 170 -2.39 -18.02 12.77
C HIS A 170 -1.70 -16.70 13.21
N PRO A 171 -1.26 -16.58 14.47
CA PRO A 171 -0.74 -15.33 15.03
C PRO A 171 0.55 -14.83 14.36
N ASP A 172 1.32 -15.73 13.75
CA ASP A 172 2.55 -15.38 13.01
C ASP A 172 2.29 -15.11 11.52
N THR A 173 1.05 -15.26 11.05
CA THR A 173 0.68 -15.10 9.64
C THR A 173 -0.06 -13.78 9.40
N PHE A 174 -0.91 -13.33 10.33
CA PHE A 174 -1.75 -12.16 10.11
C PHE A 174 -1.40 -11.00 11.01
N GLU A 175 -1.21 -9.84 10.39
CA GLU A 175 -1.29 -8.54 11.04
C GLU A 175 -2.59 -7.86 10.62
N PHE A 176 -3.27 -7.18 11.54
CA PHE A 176 -4.39 -6.28 11.24
C PHE A 176 -3.94 -4.82 11.31
N ALA A 177 -3.98 -4.12 10.18
CA ALA A 177 -3.62 -2.70 10.07
C ALA A 177 -4.88 -1.83 9.91
N LEU A 178 -4.79 -0.57 10.36
CA LEU A 178 -5.86 0.40 10.12
C LEU A 178 -5.78 0.92 8.68
N HIS A 179 -6.84 0.78 7.90
CA HIS A 179 -6.92 1.30 6.52
C HIS A 179 -7.83 2.52 6.41
N GLY A 180 -7.32 3.66 6.86
CA GLY A 180 -8.06 4.91 6.88
C GLY A 180 -9.13 4.99 7.97
N TYR A 181 -10.24 5.67 7.66
CA TYR A 181 -11.42 5.78 8.51
C TYR A 181 -12.63 5.20 7.78
N THR A 182 -12.97 5.80 6.64
CA THR A 182 -14.11 5.40 5.80
C THR A 182 -13.71 4.95 4.40
N HIS A 183 -12.43 5.13 4.05
CA HIS A 183 -11.92 4.95 2.70
C HIS A 183 -12.60 5.89 1.66
N GLU A 184 -13.09 7.04 2.12
CA GLU A 184 -13.73 8.04 1.25
C GLU A 184 -12.70 8.99 0.65
N ASN A 185 -12.87 9.37 -0.62
CA ASN A 185 -12.12 10.49 -1.17
C ASN A 185 -12.64 11.81 -0.58
N ARG A 186 -11.83 12.49 0.23
CA ARG A 186 -12.22 13.71 0.96
C ARG A 186 -11.50 14.97 0.46
N THR A 187 -10.36 14.83 -0.20
CA THR A 187 -9.59 15.94 -0.78
C THR A 187 -8.96 15.55 -2.11
N ASP A 188 -8.69 16.52 -2.97
CA ASP A 188 -7.95 16.30 -4.22
C ASP A 188 -6.42 16.27 -4.00
N PHE A 189 -5.95 16.02 -2.78
CA PHE A 189 -4.53 15.98 -2.48
C PHE A 189 -3.87 14.83 -3.27
N TYR A 190 -2.98 15.19 -4.20
CA TYR A 190 -2.39 14.26 -5.16
C TYR A 190 -3.43 13.47 -5.99
N GLY A 191 -4.57 14.10 -6.28
CA GLY A 191 -5.63 13.58 -7.13
C GLY A 191 -6.78 12.90 -6.37
N SER A 192 -6.52 12.30 -5.21
CA SER A 192 -7.54 11.72 -4.34
C SER A 192 -6.91 11.35 -3.02
N SER A 193 -7.58 11.67 -1.90
CA SER A 193 -7.06 11.35 -0.58
C SER A 193 -8.15 11.41 0.49
N GLU A 194 -8.10 10.48 1.45
CA GLU A 194 -8.91 10.59 2.67
C GLU A 194 -8.24 11.50 3.71
N PHE A 195 -6.92 11.37 3.90
CA PHE A 195 -6.17 11.99 4.99
C PHE A 195 -5.36 13.22 4.58
N GLY A 196 -4.61 13.16 3.48
CA GLY A 196 -3.82 14.27 2.98
C GLY A 196 -4.62 15.56 2.80
N ALA A 197 -4.01 16.69 3.20
CA ALA A 197 -4.61 18.02 3.27
C ALA A 197 -5.77 18.20 4.26
N GLN A 198 -6.10 17.19 5.07
CA GLN A 198 -7.04 17.37 6.19
C GLN A 198 -6.36 18.03 7.39
N PRO A 199 -7.11 18.76 8.24
CA PRO A 199 -6.58 19.27 9.50
C PRO A 199 -6.08 18.14 10.41
N TYR A 200 -4.95 18.37 11.08
CA TYR A 200 -4.36 17.40 12.00
C TYR A 200 -5.33 16.82 13.03
N GLU A 201 -6.13 17.66 13.69
CA GLU A 201 -7.06 17.18 14.72
C GLU A 201 -8.14 16.25 14.13
N THR A 202 -8.54 16.45 12.88
CA THR A 202 -9.45 15.57 12.16
C THR A 202 -8.79 14.22 11.91
N GLN A 203 -7.58 14.22 11.34
CA GLN A 203 -6.84 12.98 11.06
C GLN A 203 -6.56 12.18 12.35
N ARG A 204 -6.18 12.87 13.43
CA ARG A 204 -5.95 12.26 14.75
C ARG A 204 -7.23 11.67 15.34
N ALA A 205 -8.35 12.37 15.26
CA ALA A 205 -9.63 11.87 15.75
C ALA A 205 -10.05 10.59 15.00
N TRP A 206 -9.95 10.60 13.67
CA TRP A 206 -10.24 9.45 12.83
C TRP A 206 -9.35 8.25 13.11
N MET A 207 -8.03 8.45 13.24
CA MET A 207 -7.12 7.36 13.62
C MET A 207 -7.48 6.78 14.98
N ARG A 208 -7.75 7.62 15.99
CA ARG A 208 -8.14 7.13 17.33
C ARG A 208 -9.42 6.30 17.25
N GLU A 209 -10.47 6.82 16.62
CA GLU A 209 -11.76 6.14 16.51
C GLU A 209 -11.64 4.83 15.71
N GLY A 210 -10.95 4.86 14.57
CA GLY A 210 -10.68 3.66 13.77
C GLY A 210 -9.85 2.62 14.51
N THR A 211 -8.89 3.05 15.33
CA THR A 211 -8.08 2.16 16.19
C THR A 211 -8.94 1.49 17.25
N ASP A 212 -9.80 2.25 17.93
CA ASP A 212 -10.66 1.72 18.99
C ASP A 212 -11.68 0.72 18.41
N GLU A 213 -12.23 1.03 17.23
CA GLU A 213 -13.13 0.15 16.49
C GLU A 213 -12.44 -1.15 16.03
N LEU A 214 -11.24 -1.04 15.46
CA LEU A 214 -10.49 -2.21 15.02
C LEU A 214 -10.03 -3.08 16.20
N LEU A 215 -9.65 -2.47 17.33
CA LEU A 215 -9.35 -3.17 18.58
C LEU A 215 -10.57 -3.91 19.12
N ALA A 216 -11.76 -3.31 19.06
CA ALA A 216 -13.00 -3.97 19.47
C ALA A 216 -13.33 -5.17 18.56
N CYS A 217 -13.06 -5.04 17.26
CA CYS A 217 -13.32 -6.08 16.26
C CYS A 217 -12.34 -7.26 16.36
N THR A 218 -11.03 -6.98 16.40
CA THR A 218 -9.95 -7.98 16.29
C THR A 218 -9.38 -8.42 17.64
N GLY A 219 -9.61 -7.64 18.71
CA GLY A 219 -8.96 -7.84 20.00
C GLY A 219 -7.50 -7.36 20.04
N GLU A 220 -6.98 -6.82 18.93
CA GLU A 220 -5.60 -6.37 18.81
C GLU A 220 -5.55 -4.89 18.41
N ARG A 221 -4.63 -4.14 19.02
CA ARG A 221 -4.42 -2.73 18.66
C ARG A 221 -3.53 -2.68 17.42
N PRO A 222 -3.97 -2.09 16.29
CA PRO A 222 -3.13 -1.94 15.12
C PRO A 222 -1.91 -1.06 15.42
N THR A 223 -0.76 -1.44 14.87
CA THR A 223 0.49 -0.66 14.95
C THR A 223 0.93 -0.12 13.59
N THR A 224 0.24 -0.53 12.52
CA THR A 224 0.44 -0.07 11.15
C THR A 224 -0.78 0.69 10.64
N PHE A 225 -0.53 1.85 10.03
CA PHE A 225 -1.53 2.65 9.33
C PHE A 225 -1.28 2.59 7.83
N VAL A 226 -2.33 2.27 7.07
CA VAL A 226 -2.33 2.23 5.60
C VAL A 226 -3.26 3.34 5.12
N PRO A 227 -2.76 4.43 4.52
CA PRO A 227 -3.63 5.50 4.03
C PRO A 227 -4.38 5.06 2.77
N PRO A 228 -5.70 5.26 2.70
CA PRO A 228 -6.48 5.08 1.48
C PRO A 228 -5.89 5.87 0.31
N MET A 229 -6.03 5.30 -0.89
CA MET A 229 -5.46 5.83 -2.13
C MET A 229 -3.93 6.03 -2.09
N ASN A 230 -3.26 5.46 -1.08
CA ASN A 230 -1.81 5.53 -0.89
C ASN A 230 -1.25 6.96 -0.67
N THR A 231 -2.11 7.93 -0.34
CA THR A 231 -1.76 9.36 -0.20
C THR A 231 -1.98 9.85 1.22
N TYR A 232 -1.03 10.61 1.76
CA TYR A 232 -1.04 11.11 3.13
C TYR A 232 -0.10 12.31 3.27
N ASP A 233 -0.09 13.02 4.40
CA ASP A 233 0.80 14.17 4.59
C ASP A 233 1.52 14.13 5.95
N GLU A 234 2.26 15.19 6.27
CA GLU A 234 2.96 15.33 7.56
C GLU A 234 2.00 15.41 8.75
N ASN A 235 0.77 15.90 8.54
CA ASN A 235 -0.24 15.84 9.61
C ASN A 235 -0.68 14.40 9.84
N THR A 236 -0.74 13.57 8.80
CA THR A 236 -1.02 12.13 8.91
C THR A 236 0.04 11.42 9.73
N THR A 237 1.32 11.65 9.43
CA THR A 237 2.42 11.00 10.18
C THR A 237 2.46 11.46 11.63
N ARG A 238 2.21 12.74 11.89
CA ARG A 238 2.08 13.26 13.26
C ARG A 238 0.87 12.68 14.00
N ALA A 239 -0.24 12.47 13.30
CA ALA A 239 -1.45 11.88 13.88
C ALA A 239 -1.23 10.40 14.21
N ALA A 240 -0.56 9.66 13.31
CA ALA A 240 -0.19 8.26 13.51
C ALA A 240 0.73 8.10 14.72
N ALA A 241 1.79 8.91 14.80
CA ALA A 241 2.67 8.96 15.97
C ALA A 241 1.92 9.23 17.29
N ALA A 242 0.99 10.20 17.27
CA ALA A 242 0.20 10.54 18.46
C ALA A 242 -0.85 9.48 18.85
N ALA A 243 -1.08 8.49 17.98
CA ALA A 243 -1.95 7.35 18.22
C ALA A 243 -1.15 6.03 18.39
N ASP A 244 0.16 6.15 18.66
CA ASP A 244 1.09 5.04 18.93
C ASP A 244 1.28 4.05 17.75
N TYR A 245 1.04 4.52 16.52
CA TYR A 245 1.45 3.78 15.33
C TYR A 245 2.97 3.82 15.18
N VAL A 246 3.54 2.68 14.78
CA VAL A 246 4.96 2.54 14.47
C VAL A 246 5.20 2.71 12.98
N THR A 247 4.26 2.24 12.16
CA THR A 247 4.46 2.10 10.71
C THR A 247 3.38 2.84 9.93
N VAL A 248 3.78 3.54 8.86
CA VAL A 248 2.87 4.06 7.82
C VAL A 248 3.23 3.43 6.48
N SER A 249 2.26 2.79 5.82
CA SER A 249 2.49 2.10 4.55
C SER A 249 1.63 2.66 3.41
N GLY A 250 2.18 3.61 2.65
CA GLY A 250 1.54 4.14 1.45
C GLY A 250 2.10 3.54 0.15
N GLY A 251 2.01 4.29 -0.94
CA GLY A 251 2.48 3.87 -2.26
C GLY A 251 3.87 4.41 -2.57
N SER A 252 4.75 3.58 -3.15
CA SER A 252 6.12 4.01 -3.51
C SER A 252 6.15 5.22 -4.44
N TRP A 253 5.21 5.32 -5.38
CA TRP A 253 5.07 6.47 -6.26
C TRP A 253 4.85 7.76 -5.46
N PHE A 254 3.95 7.72 -4.47
CA PHE A 254 3.59 8.85 -3.63
C PHE A 254 4.75 9.19 -2.70
N THR A 255 5.29 8.19 -2.01
CA THR A 255 6.43 8.34 -1.11
C THR A 255 7.60 9.03 -1.79
N ARG A 256 7.97 8.56 -2.99
CA ARG A 256 9.07 9.17 -3.76
C ARG A 256 8.76 10.60 -4.17
N GLN A 257 7.52 10.89 -4.56
CA GLN A 257 7.14 12.22 -5.02
C GLN A 257 7.03 13.24 -3.88
N TYR A 258 6.43 12.85 -2.75
CA TYR A 258 6.16 13.74 -1.62
C TYR A 258 7.35 13.86 -0.67
N TYR A 259 7.99 12.74 -0.30
CA TYR A 259 9.11 12.74 0.65
C TYR A 259 10.48 12.78 -0.03
N GLY A 260 10.60 12.34 -1.29
CA GLY A 260 11.90 12.24 -1.96
C GLY A 260 12.76 11.09 -1.44
N GLU A 261 12.14 10.11 -0.77
CA GLU A 261 12.83 9.08 0.01
C GLU A 261 12.74 7.69 -0.63
N ALA A 262 13.57 6.77 -0.10
CA ALA A 262 13.56 5.35 -0.43
C ALA A 262 12.26 4.64 0.05
N PRO A 263 12.01 3.38 -0.36
CA PRO A 263 10.80 2.65 0.04
C PRO A 263 10.66 2.40 1.54
N VAL A 264 11.77 2.38 2.29
CA VAL A 264 11.77 2.27 3.76
C VAL A 264 12.65 3.37 4.34
N PHE A 265 12.07 4.20 5.20
CA PHE A 265 12.77 5.31 5.85
C PHE A 265 12.04 5.75 7.13
N GLU A 266 12.75 6.44 8.01
CA GLU A 266 12.17 7.02 9.23
C GLU A 266 11.83 8.49 9.00
N SER A 267 10.66 8.93 9.44
CA SER A 267 10.30 10.35 9.47
C SER A 267 9.51 10.67 10.73
N GLY A 268 10.05 11.58 11.54
CA GLY A 268 9.53 11.81 12.89
C GLY A 268 9.71 10.58 13.77
N SER A 269 8.62 10.02 14.28
CA SER A 269 8.63 8.82 15.14
C SER A 269 7.95 7.61 14.50
N VAL A 270 7.75 7.64 13.17
CA VAL A 270 7.16 6.53 12.41
C VAL A 270 8.12 6.05 11.33
N VAL A 271 8.06 4.76 11.03
CA VAL A 271 8.74 4.15 9.90
C VAL A 271 7.79 4.10 8.72
N HIS A 272 8.23 4.60 7.58
CA HIS A 272 7.53 4.48 6.32
C HIS A 272 7.92 3.18 5.64
N VAL A 273 6.92 2.43 5.17
CA VAL A 273 7.11 1.20 4.41
C VAL A 273 6.23 1.26 3.16
N ALA A 274 6.78 1.75 2.06
CA ALA A 274 6.03 1.97 0.83
C ALA A 274 5.80 0.67 0.05
N SER A 275 4.59 0.50 -0.51
CA SER A 275 4.31 -0.58 -1.45
C SER A 275 5.09 -0.40 -2.75
N ALA A 276 5.82 -1.45 -3.17
CA ALA A 276 6.61 -1.45 -4.40
C ALA A 276 5.73 -1.46 -5.65
N GLY A 277 4.52 -2.00 -5.54
CA GLY A 277 3.51 -2.06 -6.58
C GLY A 277 2.34 -2.93 -6.14
N GLY A 278 1.36 -3.13 -7.03
CA GLY A 278 0.25 -4.03 -6.78
C GLY A 278 -0.03 -5.01 -7.91
N TYR A 279 -0.99 -5.90 -7.67
CA TYR A 279 -1.49 -6.86 -8.66
C TYR A 279 -2.20 -6.19 -9.84
N VAL A 280 -2.98 -5.14 -9.54
CA VAL A 280 -3.61 -4.29 -10.56
C VAL A 280 -2.54 -3.39 -11.17
N GLU A 281 -2.32 -3.53 -12.48
CA GLU A 281 -1.41 -2.72 -13.26
C GLU A 281 -2.02 -1.35 -13.58
N ASN A 282 -3.31 -1.36 -13.94
CA ASN A 282 -4.01 -0.15 -14.37
C ASN A 282 -5.39 -0.04 -13.70
N TRP A 283 -5.45 0.81 -12.68
CA TRP A 283 -6.68 1.10 -11.92
C TRP A 283 -7.81 1.73 -12.74
N ALA A 284 -7.54 2.31 -13.91
CA ALA A 284 -8.59 2.86 -14.77
C ALA A 284 -9.27 1.79 -15.64
N THR A 285 -8.58 0.69 -15.93
CA THR A 285 -9.10 -0.40 -16.77
C THR A 285 -9.30 -1.71 -16.01
N LEU A 286 -8.83 -1.76 -14.76
CA LEU A 286 -8.74 -2.96 -13.93
C LEU A 286 -7.90 -4.07 -14.58
N GLU A 287 -6.96 -3.71 -15.45
CA GLU A 287 -5.98 -4.64 -15.98
C GLU A 287 -5.04 -5.11 -14.87
N THR A 288 -4.90 -6.43 -14.76
CA THR A 288 -4.04 -7.09 -13.77
C THR A 288 -2.76 -7.55 -14.42
N LYS A 289 -1.67 -7.53 -13.65
CA LYS A 289 -0.37 -8.03 -14.09
C LYS A 289 -0.43 -9.50 -14.47
N SER A 290 0.30 -9.88 -15.51
CA SER A 290 0.50 -11.29 -15.80
C SER A 290 1.45 -11.93 -14.77
N ARG A 291 1.43 -13.25 -14.67
CA ARG A 291 2.43 -14.00 -13.88
C ARG A 291 3.88 -13.66 -14.26
N ALA A 292 4.14 -13.36 -15.53
CA ALA A 292 5.48 -13.00 -15.99
C ALA A 292 5.90 -11.63 -15.43
N ASP A 293 4.98 -10.67 -15.41
CA ASP A 293 5.23 -9.32 -14.90
C ASP A 293 5.43 -9.35 -13.38
N LEU A 294 4.59 -10.09 -12.65
CA LEU A 294 4.76 -10.27 -11.20
C LEU A 294 6.13 -10.86 -10.83
N ARG A 295 6.62 -11.82 -11.62
CA ARG A 295 7.96 -12.41 -11.43
C ARG A 295 9.06 -11.42 -11.78
N ALA A 296 8.88 -10.64 -12.84
CA ALA A 296 9.84 -9.63 -13.26
C ALA A 296 9.99 -8.55 -12.18
N ASP A 297 8.88 -8.04 -11.63
CA ASP A 297 8.90 -7.06 -10.54
C ASP A 297 9.63 -7.61 -9.29
N PHE A 298 9.36 -8.86 -8.92
CA PHE A 298 10.06 -9.51 -7.82
C PHE A 298 11.56 -9.65 -8.10
N ASP A 299 11.94 -10.16 -9.28
CA ASP A 299 13.34 -10.38 -9.65
C ASP A 299 14.11 -9.05 -9.74
N GLU A 300 13.46 -7.96 -10.16
CA GLU A 300 14.02 -6.60 -10.12
C GLU A 300 14.28 -6.16 -8.67
N ALA A 301 13.29 -6.24 -7.78
CA ALA A 301 13.46 -5.89 -6.37
C ALA A 301 14.55 -6.74 -5.67
N TYR A 302 14.62 -8.04 -6.01
CA TYR A 302 15.65 -8.95 -5.53
C TYR A 302 17.04 -8.57 -6.04
N ALA A 303 17.15 -8.20 -7.32
CA ALA A 303 18.41 -7.75 -7.91
C ALA A 303 18.91 -6.43 -7.30
N GLU A 304 18.00 -5.53 -6.90
CA GLU A 304 18.33 -4.31 -6.15
C GLU A 304 18.63 -4.55 -4.67
N GLY A 305 18.30 -5.75 -4.18
CA GLY A 305 18.38 -6.13 -2.78
C GLY A 305 17.45 -5.29 -1.89
N GLY A 306 16.32 -4.82 -2.42
CA GLY A 306 15.42 -3.81 -1.85
C GLY A 306 14.45 -4.31 -0.78
N THR A 307 13.24 -3.76 -0.77
CA THR A 307 12.05 -4.41 -0.24
C THR A 307 11.10 -4.71 -1.39
N PHE A 308 10.30 -5.76 -1.24
CA PHE A 308 9.20 -6.07 -2.15
C PHE A 308 7.91 -6.14 -1.34
N VAL A 309 7.23 -4.99 -1.25
CA VAL A 309 5.94 -4.88 -0.55
C VAL A 309 4.85 -4.89 -1.62
N MET A 310 4.15 -6.01 -1.76
CA MET A 310 3.09 -6.18 -2.75
C MET A 310 1.73 -5.84 -2.16
N MET A 311 1.08 -4.84 -2.73
CA MET A 311 -0.30 -4.48 -2.43
C MET A 311 -1.25 -5.33 -3.28
N ILE A 312 -2.21 -5.98 -2.63
CA ILE A 312 -3.29 -6.74 -3.27
C ILE A 312 -4.63 -6.23 -2.72
N HIS A 313 -5.70 -6.44 -3.48
CA HIS A 313 -7.05 -6.33 -2.97
C HIS A 313 -7.71 -7.66 -3.27
N TYR A 314 -8.21 -8.34 -2.24
CA TYR A 314 -8.82 -9.66 -2.41
C TYR A 314 -9.91 -9.76 -3.50
N PRO A 315 -10.72 -8.72 -3.82
CA PRO A 315 -11.71 -8.83 -4.90
C PRO A 315 -11.10 -9.12 -6.26
N ASP A 316 -9.84 -8.71 -6.50
CA ASP A 316 -9.11 -8.97 -7.75
C ASP A 316 -8.69 -10.45 -7.88
N PHE A 317 -8.95 -11.26 -6.86
CA PHE A 317 -8.60 -12.67 -6.77
C PHE A 317 -9.85 -13.56 -6.65
N ASP A 318 -10.98 -13.15 -7.23
CA ASP A 318 -12.22 -13.94 -7.28
C ASP A 318 -12.07 -15.22 -8.11
N ALA A 319 -11.30 -15.16 -9.20
CA ALA A 319 -10.97 -16.27 -10.07
C ALA A 319 -9.88 -17.18 -9.46
N PRO A 320 -10.02 -18.52 -9.55
CA PRO A 320 -8.98 -19.46 -9.15
C PRO A 320 -7.62 -19.22 -9.83
N GLU A 321 -7.62 -18.76 -11.07
CA GLU A 321 -6.41 -18.47 -11.85
C GLU A 321 -5.61 -17.32 -11.23
N ASN A 322 -6.28 -16.25 -10.78
CA ASN A 322 -5.63 -15.11 -10.12
C ASN A 322 -5.01 -15.54 -8.79
N ARG A 323 -5.71 -16.39 -8.01
CA ARG A 323 -5.13 -16.99 -6.79
C ARG A 323 -3.95 -17.91 -7.09
N ALA A 324 -3.98 -18.63 -8.21
CA ALA A 324 -2.84 -19.44 -8.65
C ALA A 324 -1.64 -18.57 -9.05
N ASP A 325 -1.87 -17.37 -9.58
CA ASP A 325 -0.81 -16.39 -9.84
C ASP A 325 -0.17 -15.86 -8.55
N LEU A 326 -0.98 -15.53 -7.54
CA LEU A 326 -0.47 -15.16 -6.20
C LEU A 326 0.37 -16.28 -5.60
N ARG A 327 -0.13 -17.52 -5.63
CA ARG A 327 0.60 -18.70 -5.13
C ARG A 327 1.91 -18.90 -5.88
N ALA A 328 1.89 -18.80 -7.21
CA ALA A 328 3.09 -18.94 -8.04
C ALA A 328 4.14 -17.85 -7.77
N LEU A 329 3.73 -16.63 -7.39
CA LEU A 329 4.64 -15.58 -6.96
C LEU A 329 5.25 -15.89 -5.58
N VAL A 330 4.42 -16.33 -4.62
CA VAL A 330 4.89 -16.74 -3.28
C VAL A 330 5.90 -17.88 -3.38
N GLU A 331 5.59 -18.91 -4.17
CA GLU A 331 6.51 -20.04 -4.42
C GLU A 331 7.83 -19.58 -5.08
N HIS A 332 7.75 -18.64 -6.03
CA HIS A 332 8.94 -18.05 -6.66
C HIS A 332 9.81 -17.32 -5.65
N ALA A 333 9.21 -16.52 -4.77
CA ALA A 333 9.93 -15.83 -3.70
C ALA A 333 10.56 -16.81 -2.69
N LYS A 334 9.83 -17.86 -2.29
CA LYS A 334 10.32 -18.93 -1.39
C LYS A 334 11.46 -19.76 -1.98
N SER A 335 11.62 -19.77 -3.30
CA SER A 335 12.73 -20.47 -3.96
C SER A 335 14.10 -19.80 -3.74
N ARG A 336 14.13 -18.61 -3.12
CA ARG A 336 15.36 -17.87 -2.78
C ARG A 336 15.68 -18.03 -1.29
N GLU A 337 16.85 -18.57 -0.97
CA GLU A 337 17.25 -18.87 0.43
C GLU A 337 17.53 -17.63 1.29
N ASP A 338 17.75 -16.48 0.65
CA ASP A 338 18.08 -15.18 1.23
C ASP A 338 16.93 -14.17 1.10
N VAL A 339 15.69 -14.67 1.01
CA VAL A 339 14.47 -13.88 1.17
C VAL A 339 13.93 -14.02 2.58
N ARG A 340 13.53 -12.91 3.19
CA ARG A 340 12.79 -12.89 4.46
C ARG A 340 11.36 -12.41 4.21
N PHE A 341 10.37 -13.22 4.59
CA PHE A 341 8.98 -12.78 4.66
C PHE A 341 8.68 -12.17 6.02
N VAL A 342 7.92 -11.08 6.03
CA VAL A 342 7.46 -10.35 7.21
C VAL A 342 6.10 -9.71 6.93
N THR A 343 5.37 -9.34 7.97
CA THR A 343 4.28 -8.37 7.84
C THR A 343 4.85 -6.95 7.68
N VAL A 344 4.05 -6.00 7.21
CA VAL A 344 4.43 -4.59 7.09
C VAL A 344 4.78 -3.99 8.46
N GLY A 345 4.01 -4.32 9.50
CA GLY A 345 4.29 -3.90 10.88
C GLY A 345 5.54 -4.54 11.47
N GLU A 346 5.81 -5.82 11.17
CA GLU A 346 7.07 -6.45 11.58
C GLU A 346 8.27 -5.74 10.93
N LEU A 347 8.21 -5.45 9.63
CA LEU A 347 9.25 -4.67 8.94
C LEU A 347 9.48 -3.32 9.62
N GLY A 348 8.42 -2.51 9.79
CA GLY A 348 8.55 -1.19 10.38
C GLY A 348 9.03 -1.22 11.83
N SER A 349 8.52 -2.14 12.66
CA SER A 349 8.93 -2.25 14.06
C SER A 349 10.38 -2.72 14.22
N ARG A 350 10.85 -3.66 13.39
CA ARG A 350 12.24 -4.12 13.41
C ARG A 350 13.22 -3.06 12.94
N VAL A 351 12.83 -2.23 11.98
CA VAL A 351 13.62 -1.05 11.59
C VAL A 351 13.68 -0.06 12.75
N ALA A 352 12.52 0.31 13.32
CA ALA A 352 12.43 1.29 14.41
C ALA A 352 13.26 0.91 15.65
N ASN A 353 13.32 -0.39 15.98
CA ASN A 353 14.06 -0.89 17.14
C ASN A 353 15.50 -1.35 16.81
N GLY A 354 15.93 -1.17 15.56
CA GLY A 354 17.29 -1.53 15.11
C GLY A 354 17.57 -3.03 15.06
N THR A 355 16.56 -3.90 15.04
CA THR A 355 16.72 -5.36 14.84
C THR A 355 16.62 -5.77 13.37
N MET A 356 16.34 -4.83 12.46
CA MET A 356 16.48 -4.97 11.02
C MET A 356 17.14 -3.72 10.46
N VAL A 357 18.27 -3.90 9.78
CA VAL A 357 19.09 -2.79 9.28
C VAL A 357 19.37 -3.00 7.80
N ARG A 358 19.20 -1.93 7.01
CA ARG A 358 19.56 -1.90 5.59
C ARG A 358 21.08 -2.03 5.43
N THR A 359 21.52 -2.84 4.47
CA THR A 359 22.93 -2.95 4.06
C THR A 359 23.10 -2.52 2.61
N ASP A 360 24.33 -2.44 2.11
CA ASP A 360 24.62 -2.11 0.71
C ASP A 360 24.04 -3.16 -0.26
N ASP A 361 23.91 -4.40 0.21
CA ASP A 361 23.51 -5.56 -0.59
C ASP A 361 22.17 -6.17 -0.17
N GLY A 362 21.44 -5.56 0.77
CA GLY A 362 20.22 -6.15 1.29
C GLY A 362 19.84 -5.67 2.70
N TRP A 363 19.63 -6.64 3.57
CA TRP A 363 19.16 -6.46 4.94
C TRP A 363 19.88 -7.40 5.89
N ARG A 364 20.18 -6.89 7.09
CA ARG A 364 20.64 -7.69 8.21
C ARG A 364 19.56 -7.71 9.29
N VAL A 365 19.15 -8.90 9.71
CA VAL A 365 18.04 -9.10 10.66
C VAL A 365 18.54 -9.87 11.88
N SER A 366 18.18 -9.42 13.07
CA SER A 366 18.44 -10.14 14.32
C SER A 366 17.37 -11.22 14.49
N GLU A 367 17.82 -12.46 14.60
CA GLU A 367 16.97 -13.65 14.82
C GLU A 367 16.77 -13.97 16.31
#